data_AF-A0A9Q4PZX8-F1
#
_entry.id   AF-A0A9Q4PZX8-F1
#
_cell.length_a   1.000
_cell.length_b   1.000
_cell.length_c   1.000
_cell.angle_alpha   90.00
_cell.angle_beta   90.00
_cell.angle_gamma   90.00
#
_symmetry.space_group_name_H-M   'P 1'
#
loop_
_entity.id
_entity.type
_entity.pdbx_description
1 polymer ?
#
loop_
_entity_poly.entity_id
_entity_poly.type
_entity_poly.pdbx_seq_one_letter_code
_entity_poly.pdbx_strand_id
1 'polypeptide(L)'
;MALALRGHLFGSQFERNLTFLVVPFIFLGTFVAYATDLFSVEGCAILLPGNATYLGIIVAVTVGYRRGGLLAAWISLFAAYQGFYAEWAFLGLSSHSLTGKFAFLFDPVSLAIAAGASIGFGTIAYVVGIILHRGRDFVLHRDNRTT
;
A
#
# COMPACT_ATOMS: atom_id res chain seq x y z
N MET A 1 21.64 -18.25 -0.11
CA MET A 1 20.42 -17.85 0.64
C MET A 1 20.15 -16.34 0.58
N ALA A 2 21.13 -15.47 0.86
CA ALA A 2 20.96 -13.99 0.83
C ALA A 2 20.47 -13.41 -0.52
N LEU A 3 20.91 -13.98 -1.65
CA LEU A 3 20.53 -13.50 -3.00
C LEU A 3 19.05 -13.77 -3.35
N ALA A 4 18.49 -14.87 -2.86
CA ALA A 4 17.07 -15.23 -3.07
C ALA A 4 16.14 -14.31 -2.25
N LEU A 5 16.54 -13.97 -1.01
CA LEU A 5 15.84 -12.99 -0.18
C LEU A 5 15.85 -11.60 -0.82
N ARG A 6 16.98 -11.18 -1.40
CA ARG A 6 17.09 -9.90 -2.11
C ARG A 6 16.12 -9.81 -3.30
N GLY A 7 15.98 -10.89 -4.06
CA GLY A 7 15.03 -10.96 -5.17
C GLY A 7 13.57 -10.76 -4.74
N HIS A 8 13.19 -11.38 -3.62
CA HIS A 8 11.84 -11.23 -3.06
C HIS A 8 11.61 -9.86 -2.39
N LEU A 9 12.64 -9.25 -1.82
CA LEU A 9 12.51 -7.93 -1.18
C LEU A 9 12.35 -6.80 -2.21
N PHE A 10 13.19 -6.78 -3.25
CA PHE A 10 13.26 -5.67 -4.19
C PHE A 10 12.50 -5.89 -5.50
N GLY A 11 12.17 -7.14 -5.84
CA GLY A 11 11.59 -7.47 -7.15
C GLY A 11 12.55 -7.23 -8.31
N SER A 12 12.04 -7.33 -9.53
CA SER A 12 12.80 -7.04 -10.76
C SER A 12 12.94 -5.54 -11.01
N GLN A 13 13.84 -5.13 -11.92
CA GLN A 13 13.99 -3.72 -12.28
C GLN A 13 12.68 -3.12 -12.86
N PHE A 14 11.92 -3.92 -13.60
CA PHE A 14 10.62 -3.52 -14.13
C PHE A 14 9.62 -3.23 -13.00
N GLU A 15 9.53 -4.12 -12.00
CA GLU A 15 8.66 -3.94 -10.84
C GLU A 15 9.05 -2.73 -10.00
N ARG A 16 10.36 -2.44 -9.87
CA ARG A 16 10.82 -1.21 -9.22
C ARG A 16 10.38 0.04 -9.97
N ASN A 17 10.55 0.08 -11.29
CA ASN A 17 10.09 1.20 -12.11
C ASN A 17 8.56 1.38 -12.02
N LEU A 18 7.81 0.27 -12.03
CA LEU A 18 6.36 0.31 -11.85
C LEU A 18 5.98 0.81 -10.46
N THR A 19 6.70 0.39 -9.41
CA THR A 19 6.51 0.88 -8.04
C THR A 19 6.73 2.39 -7.95
N PHE A 20 7.79 2.91 -8.58
CA PHE A 20 8.06 4.35 -8.65
C PHE A 20 6.93 5.14 -9.32
N LEU A 21 6.24 4.53 -10.29
CA LEU A 21 5.08 5.15 -10.92
C LEU A 21 3.83 5.01 -10.03
N VAL A 22 3.55 3.81 -9.54
CA VAL A 22 2.29 3.46 -8.86
C VAL A 22 2.18 4.13 -7.48
N VAL A 23 3.28 4.22 -6.72
CA VAL A 23 3.30 4.82 -5.38
C VAL A 23 2.75 6.26 -5.36
N PRO A 24 3.24 7.21 -6.20
CA PRO A 24 2.68 8.56 -6.22
C PRO A 24 1.23 8.59 -6.72
N PHE A 25 0.84 7.70 -7.64
CA PHE A 25 -0.57 7.58 -8.05
C PHE A 25 -1.47 7.10 -6.91
N ILE A 26 -1.02 6.16 -6.07
CA ILE A 26 -1.78 5.71 -4.90
C ILE A 26 -1.90 6.82 -3.88
N PHE A 27 -0.80 7.53 -3.60
CA PHE A 27 -0.80 8.67 -2.69
C PHE A 27 -1.81 9.74 -3.16
N LEU A 28 -1.66 10.21 -4.40
CA LEU A 28 -2.52 11.25 -4.98
C LEU A 28 -3.97 10.77 -5.12
N GLY A 29 -4.18 9.54 -5.56
CA GLY A 29 -5.50 8.96 -5.71
C GLY A 29 -6.21 8.82 -4.37
N THR A 30 -5.51 8.41 -3.32
CA THR A 30 -6.08 8.33 -1.97
C THR A 30 -6.39 9.71 -1.42
N PHE A 31 -5.47 10.67 -1.58
CA PHE A 31 -5.68 12.07 -1.19
C PHE A 31 -6.92 12.66 -1.86
N VAL A 32 -7.03 12.53 -3.19
CA VAL A 32 -8.19 13.04 -3.95
C VAL A 32 -9.47 12.33 -3.54
N ALA A 33 -9.44 11.00 -3.34
CA ALA A 33 -10.62 10.25 -2.94
C ALA A 33 -11.17 10.69 -1.57
N TYR A 34 -10.31 11.01 -0.59
CA TYR A 34 -10.77 11.62 0.67
C TYR A 34 -11.21 13.08 0.47
N ALA A 35 -10.46 13.87 -0.31
CA ALA A 35 -10.78 15.27 -0.54
C ALA A 35 -12.11 15.50 -1.28
N THR A 36 -12.58 14.52 -2.05
CA THR A 36 -13.87 14.56 -2.75
C THR A 36 -14.97 13.76 -2.05
N ASP A 37 -14.77 13.36 -0.79
CA ASP A 37 -15.69 12.52 -0.03
C ASP A 37 -16.05 11.17 -0.69
N LEU A 38 -15.22 10.69 -1.64
CA LEU A 38 -15.38 9.37 -2.25
C LEU A 38 -15.03 8.27 -1.24
N PHE A 39 -14.05 8.54 -0.37
CA PHE A 39 -13.72 7.72 0.78
C PHE A 39 -14.26 8.38 2.05
N SER A 40 -15.19 7.70 2.72
CA SER A 40 -15.68 8.09 4.04
C SER A 40 -14.72 7.60 5.13
N VAL A 41 -14.61 8.36 6.22
CA VAL A 41 -13.89 7.93 7.43
C VAL A 41 -14.85 7.08 8.26
N GLU A 42 -15.05 5.83 7.82
CA GLU A 42 -15.86 4.85 8.56
C GLU A 42 -14.94 3.92 9.37
N GLY A 43 -14.95 4.10 10.69
CA GLY A 43 -14.18 3.27 11.63
C GLY A 43 -13.66 4.05 12.84
N CYS A 44 -13.70 3.43 14.02
CA CYS A 44 -13.41 4.04 15.33
C CYS A 44 -11.92 4.36 15.59
N ALA A 45 -11.05 4.28 14.58
CA ALA A 45 -9.63 4.59 14.71
C ALA A 45 -9.24 5.71 13.74
N ILE A 46 -9.22 6.95 14.25
CA ILE A 46 -8.68 8.16 13.59
C ILE A 46 -7.27 7.92 13.00
N LEU A 47 -6.56 6.91 13.52
CA LEU A 47 -5.19 6.57 13.18
C LEU A 47 -5.03 5.58 12.00
N LEU A 48 -6.05 4.80 11.64
CA LEU A 48 -5.97 3.87 10.49
C LEU A 48 -7.21 3.99 9.60
N PRO A 49 -7.11 4.75 8.49
CA PRO A 49 -8.21 4.88 7.53
C PRO A 49 -8.58 3.55 6.88
N GLY A 50 -9.84 3.12 7.04
CA GLY A 50 -10.36 1.85 6.50
C GLY A 50 -10.23 1.76 4.97
N ASN A 51 -10.74 2.76 4.25
CA ASN A 51 -10.71 2.79 2.77
C ASN A 51 -9.28 2.81 2.21
N ALA A 52 -8.35 3.52 2.85
CA ALA A 52 -6.95 3.51 2.43
C ALA A 52 -6.29 2.15 2.72
N THR A 53 -6.66 1.50 3.82
CA THR A 53 -6.20 0.14 4.14
C THR A 53 -6.67 -0.85 3.07
N TYR A 54 -7.94 -0.81 2.67
CA TYR A 54 -8.47 -1.68 1.60
C TYR A 54 -7.76 -1.46 0.27
N LEU A 55 -7.61 -0.19 -0.15
CA LEU A 55 -6.89 0.16 -1.38
C LEU A 55 -5.44 -0.36 -1.34
N GLY A 56 -4.74 -0.10 -0.24
CA GLY A 56 -3.37 -0.57 -0.04
C GLY A 56 -3.27 -2.09 -0.07
N ILE A 57 -4.20 -2.81 0.57
CA ILE A 57 -4.25 -4.28 0.56
C ILE A 57 -4.43 -4.80 -0.87
N ILE A 58 -5.36 -4.24 -1.65
CA ILE A 58 -5.59 -4.65 -3.05
C ILE A 58 -4.31 -4.51 -3.86
N VAL A 59 -3.60 -3.39 -3.71
CA VAL A 59 -2.32 -3.17 -4.39
C VAL A 59 -1.28 -4.18 -3.90
N ALA A 60 -1.14 -4.38 -2.60
CA ALA A 60 -0.17 -5.32 -2.03
C ALA A 60 -0.41 -6.78 -2.48
N VAL A 61 -1.68 -7.22 -2.54
CA VAL A 61 -2.07 -8.51 -3.13
C VAL A 61 -1.65 -8.57 -4.60
N THR A 62 -1.90 -7.50 -5.37
CA THR A 62 -1.51 -7.42 -6.78
C THR A 62 0.00 -7.51 -6.97
N VAL A 63 0.78 -6.82 -6.13
CA VAL A 63 2.24 -6.90 -6.11
C VAL A 63 2.70 -8.34 -5.83
N GLY A 64 2.13 -9.00 -4.82
CA GLY A 64 2.44 -10.40 -4.50
C GLY A 64 2.09 -11.35 -5.65
N TYR A 65 0.93 -11.15 -6.26
CA TYR A 65 0.45 -11.95 -7.39
C TYR A 65 1.35 -11.82 -8.62
N ARG A 66 1.83 -10.60 -8.93
CA ARG A 66 2.76 -10.36 -10.05
C ARG A 66 4.21 -10.74 -9.75
N ARG A 67 4.48 -11.33 -8.58
CA ARG A 67 5.85 -11.64 -8.08
C ARG A 67 6.73 -10.39 -7.95
N GLY A 68 6.13 -9.26 -7.60
CA GLY A 68 6.85 -8.04 -7.24
C GLY A 68 7.61 -8.15 -5.92
N GLY A 69 8.29 -7.08 -5.55
CA GLY A 69 9.05 -7.00 -4.30
C GLY A 69 8.16 -6.76 -3.09
N LEU A 70 8.49 -7.35 -1.94
CA LEU A 70 7.81 -7.10 -0.67
C LEU A 70 7.87 -5.60 -0.26
N LEU A 71 8.99 -4.92 -0.56
CA LEU A 71 9.11 -3.48 -0.34
C LEU A 71 8.08 -2.67 -1.13
N ALA A 72 7.72 -3.11 -2.33
CA ALA A 72 6.71 -2.44 -3.13
C ALA A 72 5.32 -2.55 -2.48
N ALA A 73 5.01 -3.70 -1.86
CA ALA A 73 3.77 -3.88 -1.11
C ALA A 73 3.73 -2.95 0.13
N TRP A 74 4.82 -2.86 0.89
CA TRP A 74 4.91 -1.98 2.06
C TRP A 74 4.80 -0.50 1.68
N ILE A 75 5.59 -0.04 0.70
CA ILE A 75 5.62 1.39 0.32
C ILE A 75 4.29 1.81 -0.31
N SER A 76 3.64 0.94 -1.08
CA SER A 76 2.33 1.25 -1.66
C SER A 76 1.24 1.41 -0.60
N LEU A 77 1.21 0.52 0.41
CA LEU A 77 0.26 0.62 1.51
C LEU A 77 0.53 1.86 2.38
N PHE A 78 1.81 2.13 2.64
CA PHE A 78 2.24 3.34 3.34
C PHE A 78 1.84 4.62 2.58
N ALA A 79 1.98 4.64 1.26
CA ALA A 79 1.58 5.76 0.42
C ALA A 79 0.08 6.04 0.49
N ALA A 80 -0.76 5.00 0.58
CA ALA A 80 -2.20 5.16 0.78
C ALA A 80 -2.49 5.84 2.13
N TYR A 81 -1.83 5.41 3.21
CA TYR A 81 -1.96 6.08 4.52
C TYR A 81 -1.49 7.53 4.49
N GLN A 82 -0.37 7.81 3.82
CA GLN A 82 0.13 9.17 3.68
C GLN A 82 -0.83 10.06 2.87
N GLY A 83 -1.53 9.52 1.86
CA GLY A 83 -2.54 10.26 1.12
C GLY A 83 -3.69 10.74 2.02
N PHE A 84 -4.16 9.88 2.93
CA PHE A 84 -5.15 10.24 3.95
C PHE A 84 -4.61 11.31 4.91
N TYR A 85 -3.42 11.12 5.49
CA TYR A 85 -2.87 12.12 6.42
C TYR A 85 -2.61 13.47 5.75
N ALA A 86 -2.23 13.47 4.47
CA ALA A 86 -2.07 14.70 3.70
C ALA A 86 -3.41 15.42 3.52
N GLU A 87 -4.49 14.71 3.20
CA GLU A 87 -5.82 15.30 3.10
C GLU A 87 -6.20 15.97 4.43
N TRP A 88 -6.07 15.23 5.53
CA TRP A 88 -6.35 15.73 6.87
C TRP A 88 -5.49 16.94 7.26
N ALA A 89 -4.19 16.91 6.93
CA ALA A 89 -3.26 17.98 7.23
C ALA A 89 -3.56 19.27 6.44
N PHE A 90 -3.93 19.13 5.16
CA PHE A 90 -4.08 20.29 4.27
C PHE A 90 -5.48 20.86 4.26
N LEU A 91 -6.52 20.02 4.31
CA LEU A 91 -7.93 20.39 4.24
C LEU A 91 -8.58 20.42 5.62
N GLY A 92 -8.20 19.54 6.55
CA GLY A 92 -8.73 19.51 7.92
C GLY A 92 -8.19 20.63 8.82
N LEU A 93 -6.91 21.00 8.69
CA LEU A 93 -6.26 22.06 9.48
C LEU A 93 -6.24 23.41 8.75
N SER A 94 -7.41 23.94 8.39
CA SER A 94 -7.54 25.17 7.58
C SER A 94 -6.89 26.42 8.20
N SER A 95 -6.70 26.46 9.53
CA SER A 95 -6.16 27.61 10.28
C SER A 95 -4.65 27.55 10.59
N HIS A 96 -3.96 26.45 10.27
CA HIS A 96 -2.53 26.29 10.58
C HIS A 96 -1.60 26.81 9.48
N SER A 97 -0.45 27.35 9.89
CA SER A 97 0.63 27.74 8.97
C SER A 97 1.13 26.53 8.17
N LEU A 98 1.68 26.76 6.97
CA LEU A 98 2.21 25.67 6.12
C LEU A 98 3.22 24.78 6.87
N THR A 99 4.06 25.37 7.72
CA THR A 99 4.99 24.63 8.58
C THR A 99 4.28 23.71 9.57
N GLY A 100 3.17 24.15 10.17
CA GLY A 100 2.36 23.33 11.07
C GLY A 100 1.69 22.14 10.35
N LYS A 101 1.27 22.34 9.09
CA LYS A 101 0.71 21.26 8.26
C LYS A 101 1.75 20.19 7.93
N PHE A 102 2.97 20.58 7.57
CA PHE A 102 4.07 19.63 7.36
C PHE A 102 4.51 18.94 8.65
N ALA A 103 4.55 19.66 9.78
CA ALA A 103 4.88 19.06 11.08
C ALA A 103 3.87 17.98 11.48
N PHE A 104 2.59 18.17 11.17
CA PHE A 104 1.56 17.15 11.38
C PHE A 104 1.73 15.95 10.45
N LEU A 105 1.98 16.17 9.16
CA LEU A 105 2.18 15.10 8.17
C LEU A 105 3.40 14.21 8.52
N PHE A 106 4.45 14.83 9.06
CA PHE A 106 5.68 14.14 9.47
C PHE A 106 5.75 13.87 10.98
N ASP A 107 4.61 13.85 11.67
CA ASP A 107 4.56 13.49 13.08
C ASP A 107 5.14 12.06 13.27
N PRO A 108 6.19 11.88 14.10
CA PRO A 108 6.87 10.60 14.24
C PRO A 108 5.95 9.45 14.69
N VAL A 109 4.93 9.75 15.51
CA VAL A 109 4.00 8.74 16.03
C VAL A 109 3.09 8.25 14.90
N SER A 110 2.47 9.17 14.16
CA SER A 110 1.64 8.81 13.00
C SER A 110 2.42 8.02 11.94
N LEU A 111 3.67 8.43 11.66
CA LEU A 111 4.56 7.73 10.74
C LEU A 111 4.89 6.32 11.22
N ALA A 112 5.20 6.15 12.51
CA ALA A 112 5.51 4.85 13.08
C ALA A 112 4.32 3.90 13.03
N ILE A 113 3.11 4.40 13.34
CA ILE A 113 1.87 3.62 13.24
C ILE A 113 1.61 3.21 11.79
N ALA A 114 1.69 4.16 10.85
CA ALA A 114 1.47 3.89 9.44
C ALA A 114 2.49 2.91 8.85
N ALA A 115 3.76 3.04 9.21
CA ALA A 115 4.82 2.13 8.81
C ALA A 115 4.61 0.73 9.40
N GLY A 116 4.30 0.63 10.70
CA GLY A 116 4.01 -0.63 11.36
C GLY A 116 2.82 -1.36 10.75
N ALA A 117 1.71 -0.64 10.54
CA ALA A 117 0.53 -1.16 9.85
C ALA A 117 0.86 -1.61 8.41
N SER A 118 1.67 -0.83 7.69
CA SER A 118 2.10 -1.15 6.32
C SER A 118 2.94 -2.41 6.24
N ILE A 119 3.84 -2.61 7.20
CA ILE A 119 4.62 -3.86 7.30
C ILE A 119 3.69 -5.03 7.60
N GLY A 120 2.79 -4.89 8.59
CA GLY A 120 1.87 -5.96 9.00
C GLY A 120 0.90 -6.36 7.88
N PHE A 121 0.02 -5.44 7.47
CA PHE A 121 -0.99 -5.70 6.44
C PHE A 121 -0.36 -5.95 5.07
N GLY A 122 0.68 -5.19 4.70
CA GLY A 122 1.36 -5.36 3.42
C GLY A 122 2.01 -6.73 3.28
N THR A 123 2.58 -7.27 4.35
CA THR A 123 3.15 -8.64 4.32
C THR A 123 2.05 -9.70 4.16
N ILE A 124 0.96 -9.60 4.93
CA ILE A 124 -0.17 -10.54 4.83
C ILE A 124 -0.75 -10.51 3.41
N ALA A 125 -1.07 -9.32 2.90
CA ALA A 125 -1.61 -9.12 1.57
C ALA A 125 -0.67 -9.65 0.47
N TYR A 126 0.62 -9.38 0.57
CA TYR A 126 1.63 -9.88 -0.35
C TYR A 126 1.68 -11.42 -0.39
N VAL A 127 1.67 -12.06 0.79
CA VAL A 127 1.66 -13.53 0.88
C VAL A 127 0.39 -14.11 0.26
N VAL A 128 -0.78 -13.50 0.50
CA VAL A 128 -2.03 -13.88 -0.15
C VAL A 128 -1.89 -13.81 -1.68
N GLY A 129 -1.31 -12.74 -2.22
CA GLY A 129 -1.03 -12.60 -3.65
C GLY A 129 -0.17 -13.73 -4.21
N ILE A 130 0.90 -14.11 -3.50
CA ILE A 130 1.75 -15.24 -3.90
C ILE A 130 0.97 -16.56 -3.92
N ILE A 131 0.14 -16.80 -2.90
CA ILE A 131 -0.68 -18.02 -2.81
C ILE A 131 -1.67 -18.07 -3.98
N LEU A 132 -2.35 -16.97 -4.28
CA LEU A 132 -3.28 -16.87 -5.41
C LEU A 132 -2.59 -17.16 -6.75
N HIS A 133 -1.40 -16.60 -6.96
CA HIS A 133 -0.61 -16.87 -8.17
C HIS A 133 -0.29 -18.36 -8.33
N ARG A 134 0.16 -19.00 -7.25
CA ARG A 134 0.47 -20.44 -7.25
C ARG A 134 -0.77 -21.31 -7.43
N GLY A 135 -1.89 -20.96 -6.81
CA GLY A 135 -3.16 -21.65 -6.95
C GLY A 135 -3.64 -21.66 -8.39
N ARG A 136 -3.55 -20.51 -9.09
CA ARG A 136 -3.88 -20.41 -10.52
C ARG A 136 -3.01 -21.34 -11.36
N ASP A 137 -1.69 -21.31 -11.17
CA ASP A 137 -0.76 -22.15 -11.94
C ASP A 137 -1.04 -23.65 -11.70
N PHE A 138 -1.40 -24.04 -10.47
CA PHE A 138 -1.79 -25.41 -10.16
C PHE A 138 -3.07 -25.85 -10.89
N VAL A 139 -4.09 -25.00 -10.93
CA VAL A 139 -5.35 -25.29 -11.64
C VAL A 139 -5.10 -25.43 -13.14
N LEU A 140 -4.31 -24.53 -13.74
CA LEU A 140 -3.97 -24.58 -15.16
C LEU A 140 -3.16 -25.84 -15.53
N HIS A 141 -2.21 -26.24 -14.66
CA HIS A 141 -1.45 -27.47 -14.88
C HIS A 141 -2.30 -28.73 -14.75
N ARG A 142 -3.39 -28.70 -13.97
CA ARG A 142 -4.31 -29.83 -13.83
C ARG A 142 -5.14 -30.02 -15.10
N ASP A 143 -5.63 -28.92 -15.68
CA ASP A 143 -6.48 -28.93 -16.88
C ASP A 143 -5.74 -29.48 -18.11
N ASN A 144 -4.49 -29.05 -18.32
CA ASN A 144 -3.64 -29.52 -19.42
C ASN A 144 -3.24 -31.01 -19.36
N ARG A 145 -3.49 -31.73 -18.26
CA ARG A 145 -3.21 -33.16 -18.15
C ARG A 145 -4.43 -34.04 -18.43
N THR A 146 -5.61 -33.45 -18.57
CA THR A 146 -6.88 -34.17 -18.75
C THR A 146 -7.43 -34.13 -20.19
N THR A 147 -6.79 -33.36 -21.07
CA THR A 147 -6.96 -33.37 -22.53
C THR A 147 -5.79 -34.08 -23.21
#